data_AF-A0A8S4B057-F1
#
_entry.id   AF-A0A8S4B057-F1
#
_cell.length_a   1.000
_cell.length_b   1.000
_cell.length_c   1.000
_cell.angle_alpha   90.00
_cell.angle_beta   90.00
_cell.angle_gamma   90.00
#
_symmetry.space_group_name_H-M   'P 1'
#
loop_
_entity.id
_entity.type
_entity.pdbx_description
1 polymer ?
#
loop_
_entity_poly.entity_id
_entity_poly.type
_entity_poly.pdbx_seq_one_letter_code
_entity_poly.pdbx_strand_id
1 'polypeptide(L)'
;MLDGIKIEDHPLRSGQATLGVMLGTDCHHRSVCEGCQRPISDRFLMRVNDSSWHEECLQCTVCQQPLTTSCYFRERKLYCKHDYQQ
;
A
#
# COMPACT_ATOMS: atom_id res chain seq x y z
N MET A 1 -53.57 -1.27 21.41
CA MET A 1 -52.86 -0.39 20.44
C MET A 1 -51.43 -0.88 20.32
N LEU A 2 -51.23 -1.95 19.57
CA LEU A 2 -50.01 -2.18 18.83
C LEU A 2 -50.45 -2.94 17.59
N ASP A 3 -50.95 -2.13 16.67
CA ASP A 3 -51.34 -2.48 15.32
C ASP A 3 -50.06 -2.79 14.51
N GLY A 4 -50.08 -3.91 13.79
CA GLY A 4 -48.91 -4.47 13.12
C GLY A 4 -48.48 -3.77 11.83
N ILE A 5 -47.27 -4.10 11.36
CA ILE A 5 -46.76 -3.90 10.00
C ILE A 5 -45.73 -5.03 9.76
N LYS A 6 -46.08 -6.16 9.15
CA LYS A 6 -46.08 -6.53 7.70
C LYS A 6 -44.72 -6.38 6.99
N ILE A 7 -44.14 -7.55 6.65
CA ILE A 7 -43.32 -7.93 5.46
C ILE A 7 -41.98 -7.16 5.26
N GLU A 8 -40.88 -7.72 4.75
CA GLU A 8 -40.73 -8.41 3.45
C GLU A 8 -39.59 -9.45 3.43
N ASP A 9 -39.94 -10.57 2.79
CA ASP A 9 -39.10 -11.63 2.24
C ASP A 9 -37.86 -11.07 1.53
N HIS A 10 -36.67 -11.41 2.02
CA HIS A 10 -35.44 -11.14 1.29
C HIS A 10 -35.14 -12.37 0.41
N PRO A 11 -35.23 -12.23 -0.93
CA PRO A 11 -35.06 -13.34 -1.83
C PRO A 11 -33.63 -13.86 -1.76
N LEU A 12 -33.48 -15.13 -1.34
CA LEU A 12 -32.31 -15.94 -1.62
C LEU A 12 -32.20 -16.14 -3.13
N ARG A 13 -31.58 -15.18 -3.82
CA ARG A 13 -31.22 -15.34 -5.23
C ARG A 13 -29.98 -16.21 -5.34
N SER A 14 -30.23 -17.48 -5.64
CA SER A 14 -29.26 -18.48 -6.08
C SER A 14 -28.54 -18.04 -7.37
N GLY A 15 -27.23 -18.30 -7.44
CA GLY A 15 -26.39 -18.04 -8.62
C GLY A 15 -24.99 -18.66 -8.49
N GLN A 16 -24.71 -19.66 -9.32
CA GLN A 16 -23.68 -20.70 -9.22
C GLN A 16 -22.25 -20.29 -9.68
N ALA A 17 -21.25 -20.80 -8.94
CA ALA A 17 -19.89 -21.24 -9.35
C ALA A 17 -18.93 -20.34 -10.16
N THR A 18 -17.90 -19.81 -9.49
CA THR A 18 -16.48 -19.88 -9.94
C THR A 18 -15.56 -20.02 -8.72
N LEU A 19 -14.44 -20.74 -8.89
CA LEU A 19 -13.37 -20.87 -7.91
C LEU A 19 -12.79 -19.49 -7.55
N GLY A 20 -12.62 -19.17 -6.26
CA GLY A 20 -11.81 -18.03 -5.85
C GLY A 20 -12.03 -17.58 -4.41
N VAL A 21 -11.40 -18.23 -3.44
CA VAL A 21 -11.23 -17.68 -2.09
C VAL A 21 -10.42 -16.39 -2.20
N MET A 22 -10.94 -15.22 -1.81
CA MET A 22 -10.10 -14.11 -1.33
C MET A 22 -10.97 -13.02 -0.69
N LEU A 23 -11.42 -13.19 0.56
CA LEU A 23 -10.75 -12.73 1.79
C LEU A 23 -10.37 -11.24 1.78
N GLY A 24 -10.99 -10.50 2.71
CA GLY A 24 -10.34 -9.35 3.34
C GLY A 24 -10.90 -8.00 2.93
N THR A 25 -12.05 -7.63 3.50
CA THR A 25 -12.28 -6.23 3.85
C THR A 25 -11.21 -5.85 4.87
N ASP A 26 -10.14 -5.23 4.41
CA ASP A 26 -9.22 -4.52 5.29
C ASP A 26 -8.98 -3.13 4.69
N CYS A 27 -9.77 -2.17 5.15
CA CYS A 27 -9.59 -0.76 4.88
C CYS A 27 -8.45 -0.18 5.73
N HIS A 28 -7.34 -0.90 5.90
CA HIS A 28 -6.17 -0.28 6.47
C HIS A 28 -5.69 0.78 5.50
N HIS A 29 -5.54 1.99 6.03
CA HIS A 29 -4.77 3.09 5.45
C HIS A 29 -3.32 2.61 5.25
N ARG A 30 -3.09 1.81 4.21
CA ARG A 30 -1.85 1.09 3.98
C ARG A 30 -0.99 1.97 3.10
N SER A 31 0.07 2.53 3.68
CA SER A 31 1.04 3.31 2.94
C SER A 31 1.59 2.48 1.78
N VAL A 32 1.56 2.99 0.55
CA VAL A 32 2.05 2.27 -0.64
C VAL A 32 3.48 2.70 -0.91
N CYS A 33 4.36 1.74 -1.15
CA CYS A 33 5.74 2.01 -1.52
C CYS A 33 5.81 2.64 -2.91
N GLU A 34 6.38 3.84 -3.03
CA GLU A 34 6.51 4.49 -4.34
C GLU A 34 7.50 3.78 -5.28
N GLY A 35 8.49 3.08 -4.73
CA GLY A 35 9.48 2.33 -5.51
C GLY A 35 8.94 1.04 -6.14
N CYS A 36 8.25 0.21 -5.37
CA CYS A 36 7.75 -1.08 -5.84
C CYS A 36 6.23 -1.12 -6.08
N GLN A 37 5.52 -0.03 -5.81
CA GLN A 37 4.06 0.11 -5.99
C GLN A 37 3.25 -0.94 -5.21
N ARG A 38 3.79 -1.47 -4.10
CA ARG A 38 3.15 -2.46 -3.23
C ARG A 38 2.76 -1.84 -1.89
N PRO A 39 1.68 -2.32 -1.25
CA PRO A 39 1.33 -1.89 0.08
C PRO A 39 2.41 -2.26 1.09
N ILE A 40 2.87 -1.27 1.85
CA ILE A 40 3.83 -1.46 2.93
C ILE A 40 3.10 -2.15 4.07
N SER A 41 3.49 -3.40 4.28
CA SER A 41 3.00 -4.26 5.36
C SER A 41 4.02 -4.38 6.49
N ASP A 42 5.14 -3.68 6.34
CA ASP A 42 6.27 -3.76 7.24
C ASP A 42 5.99 -3.05 8.56
N ARG A 43 6.72 -3.45 9.61
CA ARG A 43 6.66 -2.79 10.91
C ARG A 43 7.19 -1.35 10.81
N PHE A 44 8.15 -1.12 9.92
CA PHE A 44 8.76 0.20 9.72
C PHE A 44 8.65 0.64 8.27
N LEU A 45 8.31 1.91 8.08
CA LEU A 45 8.29 2.54 6.77
C LEU A 45 9.15 3.79 6.79
N MET A 46 9.78 4.08 5.66
CA MET A 46 10.54 5.31 5.46
C MET A 46 9.67 6.29 4.70
N ARG A 47 9.50 7.50 5.25
CA ARG A 47 8.78 8.59 4.59
C ARG A 47 9.78 9.58 4.01
N VAL A 48 9.77 9.74 2.69
CA VAL A 48 10.68 10.62 1.95
C VAL A 48 9.87 11.45 0.97
N ASN A 49 9.94 12.78 1.11
CA ASN A 49 9.24 13.73 0.23
C ASN A 49 7.73 13.41 0.09
N ASP A 50 7.06 13.17 1.21
CA ASP A 50 5.64 12.76 1.33
C ASP A 50 5.28 11.37 0.78
N SER A 51 6.22 10.68 0.14
CA SER A 51 6.06 9.32 -0.34
C SER A 51 6.53 8.31 0.70
N SER A 52 5.87 7.15 0.73
CA SER A 52 6.25 6.05 1.62
C SER A 52 7.10 5.04 0.87
N TRP A 53 8.07 4.45 1.54
CA TRP A 53 9.04 3.52 0.97
C TRP A 53 9.32 2.39 1.96
N HIS A 54 9.55 1.19 1.44
CA HIS A 54 10.14 0.11 2.25
C HIS A 54 11.59 0.43 2.57
N GLU A 55 12.11 -0.14 3.67
CA GLU A 55 13.54 -0.10 4.01
C GLU A 55 14.42 -0.63 2.87
N GLU A 56 14.02 -1.74 2.24
CA GLU A 56 14.71 -2.36 1.11
C GLU A 56 14.55 -1.56 -0.18
N CYS A 57 13.42 -0.86 -0.36
CA CYS A 57 13.17 -0.06 -1.56
C CYS A 57 13.87 1.30 -1.50
N LEU A 58 14.27 1.76 -0.31
CA LEU A 58 14.94 3.04 -0.13
C LEU A 58 16.43 2.92 -0.49
N GLN A 59 16.71 2.65 -1.77
CA GLN A 59 18.06 2.48 -2.30
C GLN A 59 18.33 3.45 -3.45
N CYS A 60 19.60 3.78 -3.67
CA CYS A 60 19.98 4.65 -4.77
C CYS A 60 19.65 4.00 -6.12
N THR A 61 19.03 4.75 -7.03
CA THR A 61 18.73 4.24 -8.38
C THR A 61 19.99 3.97 -9.23
N VAL A 62 21.13 4.56 -8.89
CA VAL A 62 22.40 4.40 -9.63
C VAL A 62 23.24 3.28 -9.04
N CYS A 63 23.67 3.41 -7.78
CA CYS A 63 24.53 2.44 -7.12
C CYS A 63 23.78 1.32 -6.37
N GLN A 64 22.45 1.38 -6.26
CA GLN A 64 21.61 0.43 -5.51
C GLN A 64 21.98 0.28 -4.03
N GLN A 65 22.76 1.20 -3.47
CA GLN A 65 23.10 1.18 -2.07
C GLN A 65 21.91 1.64 -1.21
N PRO A 66 21.59 0.94 -0.11
CA PRO A 66 20.53 1.35 0.82
C PRO A 66 20.83 2.72 1.44
N LEU A 67 19.82 3.59 1.44
CA LEU A 67 19.91 4.98 1.88
C LEU A 67 19.38 5.15 3.31
N THR A 68 19.85 4.33 4.25
CA THR A 68 19.37 4.33 5.64
C THR A 68 19.79 5.58 6.43
N THR A 69 20.93 6.18 6.08
CA THR A 69 21.51 7.33 6.81
C THR A 69 21.22 8.67 6.14
N SER A 70 21.27 8.73 4.81
CA SER A 70 21.04 9.96 4.04
C SER A 70 20.50 9.57 2.68
N CYS A 71 19.33 10.10 2.34
CA CYS A 71 18.68 9.92 1.05
C CYS A 71 18.40 11.28 0.41
N TYR A 72 18.57 11.37 -0.89
CA TYR A 72 18.23 12.56 -1.66
C TYR A 72 17.17 12.18 -2.69
N PHE A 73 16.06 12.92 -2.67
CA PHE A 73 14.95 12.69 -3.59
C PHE A 73 14.99 13.71 -4.71
N ARG A 74 15.02 13.23 -5.96
CA ARG A 74 15.00 14.07 -7.16
C ARG A 74 14.17 13.39 -8.24
N GLU A 75 13.20 14.09 -8.82
CA GLU A 75 12.41 13.59 -9.96
C GLU A 75 11.83 12.18 -9.73
N ARG A 76 11.26 11.92 -8.54
CA ARG A 76 10.71 10.62 -8.13
C ARG A 76 11.71 9.47 -8.04
N LYS A 77 13.00 9.79 -7.98
CA LYS A 77 14.10 8.83 -7.82
C LYS A 77 14.92 9.16 -6.58
N LEU A 78 15.51 8.13 -6.01
CA LEU A 78 16.34 8.22 -4.82
C LEU A 78 17.81 8.12 -5.19
N TYR A 79 18.61 9.01 -4.61
CA TYR A 79 20.03 9.12 -4.87
C TYR A 79 20.81 9.09 -3.56
N CYS A 80 22.00 8.49 -3.60
CA CYS A 80 22.94 8.63 -2.52
C CYS A 80 23.60 10.01 -2.58
N LYS A 81 24.27 10.41 -1.49
CA LYS A 81 25.00 11.68 -1.43
C LYS A 81 25.97 11.85 -2.60
N HIS A 82 26.67 10.78 -2.98
CA HIS A 82 27.65 10.81 -4.05
C HIS A 82 27.01 11.06 -5.41
N ASP A 83 26.06 10.20 -5.82
CA ASP A 83 25.36 10.31 -7.10
C ASP A 83 24.51 11.59 -7.21
N TYR A 84 24.04 12.14 -6.09
CA TYR A 84 23.30 13.40 -6.07
C TYR A 84 24.20 14.64 -6.28
N GLN A 85 25.48 14.54 -5.90
CA GLN A 85 26.45 15.63 -6.01
C GLN A 85 27.32 15.57 -7.28
N GLN A 86 27.17 14.53 -8.10
CA GLN A 86 27.73 14.46 -9.46
C GLN A 86 26.96 15.33 -10.45
#